data_AF-A0A949HGY1-F1
#
_entry.id   AF-A0A949HGY1-F1
#
_cell.length_a   1.000
_cell.length_b   1.000
_cell.length_c   1.000
_cell.angle_alpha   90.00
_cell.angle_beta   90.00
_cell.angle_gamma   90.00
#
_symmetry.space_group_name_H-M   'P 1'
#
loop_
_entity.id
_entity.type
_entity.pdbx_description
1 polymer ?
#
loop_
_entity_poly.entity_id
_entity_poly.type
_entity_poly.pdbx_seq_one_letter_code
_entity_poly.pdbx_strand_id
1 'polypeptide(L)'
;MVMDDDATTDAELRRLNAWLTRELERQRAANGEMRRAVADLARAFQESLARSVDAAESGDLERVRRIAYENRAAWQQYLQQIVAAARGEPPGEAP
;
A
#
# COMPACT_ATOMS: atom_id res chain seq x y z
N MET A 1 -14.56 -50.81 2.74
CA MET A 1 -14.88 -49.39 2.99
C MET A 1 -13.56 -48.67 3.18
N VAL A 2 -12.91 -48.29 2.07
CA VAL A 2 -11.60 -47.58 2.01
C VAL A 2 -11.64 -46.57 0.87
N MET A 3 -12.40 -46.84 -0.21
CA MET A 3 -12.60 -45.89 -1.32
C MET A 3 -13.33 -44.58 -0.96
N ASP A 4 -14.08 -44.54 0.15
CA ASP A 4 -14.79 -43.32 0.59
C ASP A 4 -13.85 -42.30 1.26
N ASP A 5 -12.78 -42.77 1.92
CA ASP A 5 -11.77 -41.91 2.55
C ASP A 5 -10.89 -41.21 1.49
N ASP A 6 -10.52 -41.91 0.42
CA ASP A 6 -9.72 -41.34 -0.67
C ASP A 6 -10.49 -40.26 -1.45
N ALA A 7 -11.79 -40.49 -1.71
CA ALA A 7 -12.64 -39.51 -2.38
C ALA A 7 -12.91 -38.27 -1.52
N THR A 8 -13.01 -38.45 -0.20
CA THR A 8 -13.17 -37.36 0.77
C THR A 8 -11.88 -36.54 0.89
N THR A 9 -10.73 -37.20 0.90
CA THR A 9 -9.39 -36.58 0.93
C THR A 9 -9.12 -35.76 -0.34
N ASP A 10 -9.46 -36.30 -1.52
CA ASP A 10 -9.33 -35.59 -2.80
C ASP A 10 -10.24 -34.34 -2.87
N ALA A 11 -11.47 -34.43 -2.34
CA ALA A 11 -12.37 -33.28 -2.26
C ALA A 11 -11.85 -32.19 -1.32
N GLU A 12 -11.26 -32.55 -0.18
CA GLU A 12 -10.64 -31.61 0.75
C GLU A 12 -9.39 -30.95 0.16
N LEU A 13 -8.54 -31.72 -0.52
CA LEU A 13 -7.36 -31.19 -1.21
C LEU A 13 -7.74 -30.19 -2.30
N ARG A 14 -8.81 -30.43 -3.07
CA ARG A 14 -9.34 -29.48 -4.06
C ARG A 14 -9.88 -28.21 -3.41
N ARG A 15 -10.60 -28.32 -2.29
CA ARG A 15 -11.09 -27.15 -1.55
C ARG A 15 -9.95 -26.31 -0.97
N LEU A 16 -8.93 -26.96 -0.40
CA LEU A 16 -7.74 -26.30 0.13
C LEU A 16 -6.96 -25.60 -0.99
N ASN A 17 -6.77 -26.25 -2.14
CA ASN A 17 -6.09 -25.67 -3.29
C ASN A 17 -6.84 -24.45 -3.86
N ALA A 18 -8.18 -24.53 -3.95
CA ALA A 18 -9.02 -23.40 -4.36
C ALA A 18 -8.93 -22.24 -3.37
N TRP A 19 -8.88 -22.51 -2.06
CA TRP A 19 -8.70 -21.49 -1.04
C TRP A 19 -7.32 -20.84 -1.11
N LEU A 20 -6.25 -21.62 -1.24
CA LEU A 20 -4.87 -21.14 -1.38
C LEU A 20 -4.69 -20.31 -2.65
N THR A 21 -5.30 -20.70 -3.77
CA THR A 21 -5.26 -19.94 -5.02
C THR A 21 -5.94 -18.58 -4.86
N ARG A 22 -7.14 -18.55 -4.26
CA ARG A 22 -7.85 -17.29 -3.98
C ARG A 22 -7.07 -16.40 -3.01
N GLU A 23 -6.41 -17.00 -2.02
CA GLU A 23 -5.57 -16.26 -1.07
C GLU A 23 -4.32 -15.68 -1.76
N LEU A 24 -3.67 -16.45 -2.63
CA LEU A 24 -2.54 -15.98 -3.43
C LEU A 24 -2.94 -14.82 -4.36
N GLU A 25 -4.12 -14.90 -4.99
CA GLU A 25 -4.67 -13.82 -5.82
C GLU A 25 -4.95 -12.56 -5.00
N ARG A 26 -5.56 -12.69 -3.81
CA ARG A 26 -5.74 -11.58 -2.86
C ARG A 26 -4.41 -10.94 -2.49
N GLN A 27 -3.40 -11.74 -2.14
CA GLN A 27 -2.06 -11.24 -1.78
C GLN A 27 -1.36 -10.55 -2.96
N ARG A 28 -1.54 -11.04 -4.19
CA ARG A 28 -1.00 -10.39 -5.40
C ARG A 28 -1.65 -9.04 -5.65
N ALA A 29 -2.97 -8.93 -5.48
CA ALA A 29 -3.69 -7.67 -5.61
C ALA A 29 -3.23 -6.64 -4.56
N ALA A 30 -3.18 -7.04 -3.28
CA ALA A 30 -2.70 -6.19 -2.19
C ALA A 30 -1.25 -5.70 -2.41
N ASN A 31 -0.37 -6.58 -2.91
CA ASN A 31 1.00 -6.20 -3.29
C ASN A 31 1.03 -5.18 -4.44
N GLY A 32 0.10 -5.27 -5.38
CA GLY A 32 -0.03 -4.31 -6.48
C GLY A 32 -0.44 -2.92 -6.00
N GLU A 33 -1.43 -2.85 -5.11
CA GLU A 33 -1.90 -1.60 -4.51
C GLU A 33 -0.82 -0.94 -3.64
N MET A 34 -0.13 -1.73 -2.81
CA MET A 34 0.97 -1.22 -1.99
C MET A 34 2.11 -0.66 -2.84
N ARG A 35 2.48 -1.33 -3.95
CA ARG A 35 3.48 -0.81 -4.89
C ARG A 35 3.06 0.51 -5.53
N ARG A 36 1.77 0.68 -5.87
CA ARG A 36 1.25 1.95 -6.41
C ARG A 36 1.28 3.06 -5.36
N ALA A 37 0.79 2.80 -4.15
CA ALA A 37 0.80 3.78 -3.06
C ALA A 37 2.23 4.26 -2.73
N VAL A 38 3.21 3.35 -2.73
CA VAL A 38 4.63 3.69 -2.55
C VAL A 38 5.17 4.51 -3.72
N ALA A 39 4.80 4.19 -4.97
CA ALA A 39 5.24 4.95 -6.14
C ALA A 39 4.69 6.38 -6.14
N ASP A 40 3.43 6.55 -5.76
CA ASP A 40 2.80 7.87 -5.68
C ASP A 40 3.39 8.70 -4.54
N LEU A 41 3.70 8.07 -3.39
CA LEU A 41 4.46 8.69 -2.31
C LEU A 41 5.85 9.16 -2.77
N ALA A 42 6.58 8.32 -3.50
CA ALA A 42 7.90 8.67 -4.00
C ALA A 42 7.83 9.88 -4.96
N ARG A 43 6.82 9.93 -5.84
CA ARG A 43 6.61 11.06 -6.75
C ARG A 43 6.31 12.35 -5.99
N ALA A 44 5.35 12.33 -5.08
CA ALA A 44 4.98 13.50 -4.28
C ALA A 44 6.17 14.03 -3.46
N PHE A 45 7.01 13.13 -2.94
CA PHE A 45 8.21 13.52 -2.23
C PHE A 45 9.25 14.19 -3.13
N GLN A 46 9.53 13.62 -4.31
CA GLN A 46 10.48 14.17 -5.27
C GLN A 46 10.06 15.57 -5.74
N GLU A 47 8.78 15.76 -6.06
CA GLU A 47 8.23 17.07 -6.45
C GLU A 47 8.38 18.09 -5.33
N SER A 48 8.07 17.70 -4.10
CA SER A 48 8.18 18.62 -2.98
C SER A 48 9.62 18.94 -2.58
N LEU A 49 10.54 18.00 -2.78
CA LEU A 49 11.97 18.24 -2.65
C LEU A 49 12.45 19.25 -3.70
N ALA A 50 12.04 19.11 -4.96
CA ALA A 50 12.38 20.08 -6.01
C ALA A 50 11.91 21.49 -5.65
N ARG A 51 10.66 21.66 -5.21
CA ARG A 51 10.14 22.97 -4.74
C ARG A 51 10.93 23.54 -3.57
N SER A 52 11.44 22.68 -2.69
CA SER A 52 12.23 23.09 -1.53
C SER A 52 13.62 23.55 -1.96
N VAL A 53 14.24 22.87 -2.93
CA VAL A 53 15.53 23.26 -3.52
C VAL A 53 15.39 24.61 -4.21
N ASP A 54 14.38 24.79 -5.08
CA ASP A 54 14.14 26.06 -5.77
C ASP A 54 13.98 27.24 -4.77
N ALA A 55 13.23 27.02 -3.68
CA ALA A 55 13.04 28.04 -2.64
C ALA A 55 14.33 28.32 -1.85
N ALA A 56 15.17 27.31 -1.64
CA ALA A 56 16.46 27.48 -0.98
C ALA A 56 17.44 28.25 -1.89
N GLU A 57 17.45 27.96 -3.19
CA GLU A 57 18.27 28.67 -4.19
C GLU A 57 17.86 30.15 -4.30
N SER A 58 16.57 30.46 -4.14
CA SER A 58 16.09 31.84 -4.10
C SER A 58 16.31 32.55 -2.74
N GLY A 59 16.87 31.85 -1.74
CA GLY A 59 17.08 32.37 -0.39
C GLY A 59 15.79 32.51 0.46
N ASP A 60 14.67 31.95 0.02
CA ASP A 60 13.36 32.05 0.68
C ASP A 60 13.21 30.92 1.72
N LEU A 61 13.85 31.11 2.87
CA LEU A 61 13.84 30.15 3.97
C LEU A 61 12.44 29.95 4.59
N GLU A 62 11.55 30.95 4.51
CA GLU A 62 10.17 30.80 4.97
C GLU A 62 9.39 29.83 4.08
N ARG A 63 9.57 29.94 2.77
CA ARG A 63 8.96 29.01 1.81
C ARG A 63 9.51 27.59 1.96
N VAL A 64 10.81 27.43 2.18
CA VAL A 64 11.40 26.11 2.51
C VAL A 64 10.73 25.52 3.76
N ARG A 65 10.59 26.31 4.83
CA ARG A 65 9.95 25.86 6.07
C ARG A 65 8.49 25.47 5.87
N ARG A 66 7.75 26.23 5.07
CA ARG A 66 6.35 25.92 4.73
C ARG A 66 6.23 24.59 3.97
N ILE A 67 7.06 24.40 2.95
CA ILE A 67 7.08 23.16 2.16
C ILE A 67 7.45 21.96 3.06
N ALA A 68 8.37 22.14 4.00
CA ALA A 68 8.74 21.09 4.96
C ALA A 68 7.56 20.69 5.86
N TYR A 69 6.74 21.65 6.33
CA TYR A 69 5.55 21.34 7.13
C TYR A 69 4.44 20.68 6.30
N GLU A 70 4.19 21.16 5.08
CA GLU A 70 3.25 20.52 4.14
C GLU A 70 3.66 19.06 3.88
N ASN A 71 4.95 18.83 3.63
CA ASN A 71 5.50 17.49 3.46
C ASN A 71 5.23 16.61 4.67
N ARG A 72 5.51 17.11 5.88
CA ARG A 72 5.31 16.33 7.10
C ARG A 72 3.87 15.81 7.24
N ALA A 73 2.88 16.66 6.94
CA ALA A 73 1.47 16.28 7.01
C ALA A 73 1.12 15.22 5.94
N ALA A 74 1.54 15.46 4.69
CA ALA A 74 1.33 14.52 3.59
C ALA A 74 1.99 13.15 3.85
N TRP A 75 3.23 13.15 4.35
CA TRP A 75 3.98 11.94 4.72
C TRP A 75 3.25 11.10 5.75
N GLN A 76 2.65 11.72 6.77
CA GLN A 76 1.92 11.00 7.79
C GLN A 76 0.66 10.35 7.22
N GLN A 77 -0.04 11.03 6.30
CA GLN A 77 -1.20 10.48 5.61
C GLN A 77 -0.83 9.31 4.68
N TYR A 78 0.24 9.43 3.90
CA TYR A 78 0.70 8.34 3.04
C TYR A 78 1.19 7.12 3.82
N LEU A 79 1.87 7.32 4.95
CA LEU A 79 2.25 6.21 5.83
C LEU A 79 1.02 5.47 6.39
N GLN A 80 -0.05 6.20 6.76
CA GLN A 80 -1.30 5.58 7.18
C GLN A 80 -1.93 4.74 6.06
N GLN A 81 -1.93 5.24 4.81
CA GLN A 81 -2.45 4.49 3.66
C GLN A 81 -1.65 3.22 3.38
N ILE A 82 -0.32 3.28 3.46
CA ILE A 82 0.55 2.10 3.27
C ILE A 82 0.31 1.08 4.38
N VAL A 83 0.19 1.52 5.64
CA VAL A 83 -0.09 0.63 6.77
C VAL A 83 -1.49 -0.01 6.65
N ALA A 84 -2.50 0.74 6.23
CA ALA A 84 -3.86 0.22 6.00
C ALA A 84 -3.85 -0.82 4.87
N ALA A 85 -3.20 -0.52 3.73
CA ALA A 85 -3.04 -1.45 2.62
C ALA A 85 -2.28 -2.73 3.03
N ALA A 86 -1.23 -2.60 3.85
CA ALA A 86 -0.48 -3.75 4.37
C ALA A 86 -1.29 -4.63 5.32
N ARG A 87 -2.29 -4.05 6.02
CA ARG A 87 -3.21 -4.76 6.91
C ARG A 87 -4.41 -5.39 6.19
N GLY A 88 -4.61 -5.07 4.91
CA GLY A 88 -5.80 -5.48 4.16
C GLY A 88 -7.07 -4.77 4.64
N GLU A 89 -6.94 -3.62 5.30
CA GLU A 89 -8.08 -2.76 5.64
C GLU A 89 -8.56 -2.06 4.37
N PRO A 90 -9.86 -2.13 4.03
CA PRO A 90 -10.38 -1.35 2.91
C PRO A 90 -10.15 0.15 3.19
N PRO A 91 -9.78 0.95 2.17
CA PRO A 91 -9.57 2.38 2.36
C PRO A 91 -10.88 2.98 2.87
N GLY A 92 -10.87 3.44 4.12
CA GLY A 92 -12.06 3.91 4.81
C GLY A 92 -12.75 5.03 4.02
N GLU A 93 -14.05 4.86 3.79
CA GLU A 93 -14.99 5.97 3.67
C GLU A 93 -14.71 6.96 4.80
N ALA A 94 -14.31 8.16 4.43
CA ALA A 94 -14.31 9.29 5.36
C ALA A 94 -15.76 9.53 5.85
N PRO A 95 -15.96 9.93 7.12
CA PRO A 95 -17.26 10.45 7.54
C PRO A 95 -17.63 11.74 6.79
#